data_AF-A0A8T6DG64-F1
#
_entry.id   AF-A0A8T6DG64-F1
#
_cell.length_a   1.000
_cell.length_b   1.000
_cell.length_c   1.000
_cell.angle_alpha   90.00
_cell.angle_beta   90.00
_cell.angle_gamma   90.00
#
_symmetry.space_group_name_H-M   'P 1'
#
loop_
_entity.id
_entity.type
_entity.pdbx_description
1 polymer ?
#
loop_
_entity_poly.entity_id
_entity_poly.type
_entity_poly.pdbx_seq_one_letter_code
_entity_poly.pdbx_strand_id
1 'polypeptide(L)'
;MARRRARRRPPGRRRPPPRSPAPVAAERTEVAAAAAPERPDKVAIPDSITVSDLAGQINMSGAELIGELFKQGISANLNAPLDFETASLMLADLGVEAELAESAPDPEEDREDDIPEPDGERGARPAVVTVMGHVDHGKTTLLDTIRKTDVANQEAGGITQSIGAYQVEVDGRSLTFIDTPGHAAFTQMRARGAGVTDIVVLVVAADDGVMPETRDAIGHALAADVKIIVAVNKIDLEAANVMRTLAALADAGLQVEQLGGDVTSVEVSALTGQGVEELLELVLLTADLDPPQARLSGPARATVLETRLDRSLGPVATVLITGGVLSVGDPFVLDASAGKVRVLVDPRGNRVRSASASMAVEVVGLKEIPVPGQTLYAVESDKQARGIAQVRRGAQARAQARNSLANQLSLEQLAQQLSQGRVQQVDLVIKAETEGAAQATVQAVESLSTELVRVNVVFQGVGAITENDINLATAASAIVLGFGVQASANAGALADQNGVQIRQYSIIYELIEDVEKTLAGRLQPELVEIIDGRLEVRGVFRTERSLKIFGGMVTEGQMADGAQVRHFREEELIQTGRISALQRFQDRVNSVAAGFECGLSANLRRVVRIGDVIEAFHEEEQLPG
;
A
#
# COMPACT_ATOMS: atom_id res chain seq x y z
N MET A 1 64.27 53.86 25.91
CA MET A 1 65.04 53.04 26.86
C MET A 1 64.76 51.56 26.61
N ALA A 2 65.82 50.75 26.48
CA ALA A 2 65.94 49.27 26.55
C ALA A 2 64.89 48.37 25.84
N ARG A 3 65.14 47.81 24.63
CA ARG A 3 65.91 46.59 24.30
C ARG A 3 65.54 45.30 25.09
N ARG A 4 64.92 44.34 24.39
CA ARG A 4 65.24 42.90 24.51
C ARG A 4 65.06 42.17 23.18
N ARG A 5 66.15 41.55 22.72
CA ARG A 5 66.30 40.65 21.56
C ARG A 5 66.28 39.19 22.05
N ALA A 6 65.69 38.28 21.30
CA ALA A 6 66.16 36.88 21.13
C ALA A 6 65.41 36.26 19.94
N ARG A 7 66.02 36.17 18.75
CA ARG A 7 66.88 35.09 18.19
C ARG A 7 66.08 34.06 17.37
N ARG A 8 66.31 34.15 16.04
CA ARG A 8 65.90 33.25 14.96
C ARG A 8 66.52 31.85 15.10
N ARG A 9 65.78 30.81 14.67
CA ARG A 9 66.27 29.49 14.28
C ARG A 9 65.85 29.20 12.83
N PRO A 10 66.73 28.69 11.94
CA PRO A 10 66.36 28.11 10.65
C PRO A 10 66.69 26.57 10.64
N PRO A 11 66.60 25.82 9.52
CA PRO A 11 65.65 24.72 9.37
C PRO A 11 66.31 23.33 9.34
N GLY A 12 65.56 22.27 9.66
CA GLY A 12 66.03 20.88 9.56
C GLY A 12 65.02 20.00 8.81
N ARG A 13 65.43 19.48 7.65
CA ARG A 13 64.68 18.59 6.75
C ARG A 13 65.00 17.11 7.03
N ARG A 14 63.95 16.29 6.83
CA ARG A 14 63.89 14.87 6.40
C ARG A 14 64.34 13.75 7.37
N ARG A 15 63.42 12.79 7.58
CA ARG A 15 63.70 11.34 7.69
C ARG A 15 62.49 10.50 7.22
N PRO A 16 62.67 9.55 6.26
CA PRO A 16 61.78 8.44 5.97
C PRO A 16 62.24 7.15 6.73
N PRO A 17 61.53 6.00 6.60
CA PRO A 17 61.19 5.07 7.70
C PRO A 17 62.20 3.92 7.88
N PRO A 18 62.08 3.10 8.95
CA PRO A 18 62.72 1.80 9.02
C PRO A 18 61.78 0.64 8.64
N ARG A 19 62.33 -0.25 7.79
CA ARG A 19 61.87 -1.61 7.46
C ARG A 19 62.21 -2.60 8.60
N SER A 20 61.44 -3.67 8.60
CA SER A 20 61.42 -4.88 9.44
C SER A 20 62.77 -5.53 9.82
N PRO A 21 62.87 -6.14 11.02
CA PRO A 21 63.83 -7.21 11.30
C PRO A 21 63.30 -8.59 10.90
N ALA A 22 64.25 -9.46 10.55
CA ALA A 22 64.15 -10.83 10.06
C ALA A 22 63.66 -11.83 11.15
N PRO A 23 63.32 -13.08 10.77
CA PRO A 23 62.60 -14.02 11.63
C PRO A 23 63.52 -14.60 12.71
N VAL A 24 63.05 -14.62 13.95
CA VAL A 24 63.69 -15.37 15.03
C VAL A 24 63.29 -16.84 14.86
N ALA A 25 64.29 -17.71 14.84
CA ALA A 25 64.16 -19.15 14.71
C ALA A 25 63.21 -19.71 15.78
N ALA A 26 62.11 -20.30 15.34
CA ALA A 26 61.28 -21.14 16.19
C ALA A 26 62.01 -22.46 16.43
N GLU A 27 62.28 -22.75 17.71
CA GLU A 27 62.68 -24.05 18.19
C GLU A 27 61.72 -25.12 17.65
N ARG A 28 62.30 -26.16 17.05
CA ARG A 28 61.62 -27.41 16.75
C ARG A 28 61.25 -28.07 18.07
N THR A 29 60.06 -27.77 18.56
CA THR A 29 59.37 -28.63 19.51
C THR A 29 58.64 -29.67 18.67
N GLU A 30 59.09 -30.92 18.77
CA GLU A 30 58.39 -32.08 18.22
C GLU A 30 56.98 -32.10 18.80
N VAL A 31 55.99 -31.65 18.04
CA VAL A 31 54.59 -31.87 18.37
C VAL A 31 54.28 -33.30 17.93
N ALA A 32 54.15 -34.16 18.94
CA ALA A 32 53.61 -35.49 18.86
C ALA A 32 52.35 -35.51 17.96
N ALA A 33 52.19 -36.57 17.18
CA ALA A 33 51.00 -36.84 16.39
C ALA A 33 49.73 -36.67 17.26
N ALA A 34 49.03 -35.56 17.07
CA ALA A 34 47.73 -35.35 17.66
C ALA A 34 46.77 -36.35 17.01
N ALA A 35 46.16 -37.19 17.84
CA ALA A 35 45.12 -38.12 17.45
C ALA A 35 44.01 -37.38 16.68
N ALA A 36 43.50 -38.01 15.61
CA ALA A 36 42.34 -37.52 14.89
C ALA A 36 41.18 -37.29 15.88
N PRO A 37 40.43 -36.18 15.79
CA PRO A 37 39.28 -35.96 16.66
C PRO A 37 38.30 -37.12 16.47
N GLU A 38 37.97 -37.81 17.57
CA GLU A 38 36.94 -38.84 17.57
C GLU A 38 35.63 -38.21 17.11
N ARG A 39 35.01 -38.85 16.11
CA ARG A 39 33.74 -38.41 15.54
C ARG A 39 32.63 -38.67 16.57
N PRO A 40 31.68 -37.74 16.75
CA PRO A 40 30.53 -38.01 17.59
C PRO A 40 29.66 -39.12 16.96
N ASP A 41 29.27 -40.12 17.76
CA ASP A 41 28.40 -41.22 17.31
C ASP A 41 26.97 -40.74 16.98
N LYS A 42 26.55 -39.61 17.59
CA LYS A 42 25.21 -39.00 17.44
C LYS A 42 25.29 -37.49 17.33
N VAL A 43 24.54 -36.90 16.40
CA VAL A 43 24.44 -35.45 16.21
C VAL A 43 22.99 -35.04 16.01
N ALA A 44 22.58 -33.99 16.72
CA ALA A 44 21.24 -33.43 16.63
C ALA A 44 21.20 -32.31 15.56
N ILE A 45 20.38 -32.45 14.53
CA ILE A 45 20.36 -31.57 13.36
C ILE A 45 18.98 -30.93 13.18
N PRO A 46 18.89 -29.60 13.00
CA PRO A 46 17.63 -28.92 12.68
C PRO A 46 17.17 -29.20 11.25
N ASP A 47 15.92 -28.83 10.89
CA ASP A 47 15.34 -29.09 9.56
C ASP A 47 16.18 -28.59 8.36
N SER A 48 16.98 -27.55 8.57
CA SER A 48 17.96 -27.05 7.61
C SER A 48 19.23 -26.59 8.33
N ILE A 49 20.41 -27.08 7.89
CA ILE A 49 21.73 -26.72 8.43
C ILE A 49 22.67 -26.29 7.30
N THR A 50 23.62 -25.36 7.56
CA THR A 50 24.62 -25.02 6.53
C THR A 50 25.73 -26.07 6.48
N VAL A 51 26.35 -26.25 5.31
CA VAL A 51 27.53 -27.13 5.12
C VAL A 51 28.65 -26.79 6.12
N SER A 52 28.90 -25.51 6.40
CA SER A 52 29.92 -25.07 7.36
C SER A 52 29.58 -25.47 8.80
N ASP A 53 28.33 -25.30 9.22
CA ASP A 53 27.89 -25.63 10.58
C ASP A 53 27.83 -27.14 10.80
N LEU A 54 27.36 -27.89 9.80
CA LEU A 54 27.36 -29.36 9.82
C LEU A 54 28.78 -29.92 9.90
N ALA A 55 29.72 -29.36 9.13
CA ALA A 55 31.14 -29.73 9.19
C ALA A 55 31.73 -29.48 10.58
N GLY A 56 31.38 -28.35 11.19
CA GLY A 56 31.77 -28.02 12.57
C GLY A 56 31.23 -29.00 13.61
N GLN A 57 29.98 -29.45 13.47
CA GLN A 57 29.36 -30.39 14.41
C GLN A 57 29.96 -31.80 14.35
N ILE A 58 30.39 -32.23 13.17
CA ILE A 58 30.99 -33.57 12.98
C ILE A 58 32.52 -33.56 13.02
N ASN A 59 33.13 -32.44 13.42
CA ASN A 59 34.58 -32.23 13.46
C ASN A 59 35.31 -32.56 12.14
N MET A 60 34.68 -32.23 11.00
CA MET A 60 35.26 -32.38 9.66
C MET A 60 35.58 -31.03 9.03
N SER A 61 36.51 -31.01 8.08
CA SER A 61 36.74 -29.79 7.31
C SER A 61 35.63 -29.59 6.29
N GLY A 62 35.18 -28.35 6.09
CA GLY A 62 34.10 -28.05 5.13
C GLY A 62 34.42 -28.46 3.68
N ALA A 63 35.70 -28.58 3.33
CA ALA A 63 36.13 -29.10 2.03
C ALA A 63 35.93 -30.62 1.88
N GLU A 64 36.11 -31.40 2.96
CA GLU A 64 35.83 -32.83 2.97
C GLU A 64 34.33 -33.10 2.90
N LEU A 65 33.53 -32.30 3.60
CA LEU A 65 32.07 -32.40 3.59
C LEU A 65 31.49 -32.15 2.18
N ILE A 66 31.98 -31.12 1.49
CA ILE A 66 31.62 -30.83 0.09
C ILE A 66 32.03 -31.97 -0.84
N GLY A 67 33.19 -32.58 -0.61
CA GLY A 67 33.66 -33.72 -1.39
C GLY A 67 32.73 -34.94 -1.31
N GLU A 68 32.11 -35.16 -0.15
CA GLU A 68 31.17 -36.28 0.05
C GLU A 68 29.80 -35.99 -0.56
N LEU A 69 29.28 -34.77 -0.38
CA LEU A 69 28.05 -34.32 -1.05
C LEU A 69 28.16 -34.44 -2.58
N PHE A 70 29.35 -34.16 -3.13
CA PHE A 70 29.61 -34.31 -4.55
C PHE A 70 29.54 -35.79 -5.02
N LYS A 71 29.96 -36.76 -4.20
CA LYS A 71 29.85 -38.19 -4.52
C LYS A 71 28.39 -38.65 -4.57
N GLN A 72 27.53 -38.04 -3.77
CA GLN A 72 26.07 -38.26 -3.78
C GLN A 72 25.37 -37.44 -4.90
N GLY A 73 26.12 -36.71 -5.72
CA GLY A 73 25.60 -35.95 -6.86
C GLY A 73 25.09 -34.54 -6.52
N ILE A 74 25.33 -34.06 -5.30
CA ILE A 74 24.83 -32.77 -4.81
C ILE A 74 25.96 -31.74 -4.84
N SER A 75 25.79 -30.69 -5.65
CA SER A 75 26.75 -29.59 -5.72
C SER A 75 26.37 -28.51 -4.70
N ALA A 76 27.20 -28.36 -3.66
CA ALA A 76 26.99 -27.40 -2.58
C ALA A 76 28.27 -26.58 -2.30
N ASN A 77 28.11 -25.36 -1.83
CA ASN A 77 29.20 -24.52 -1.32
C ASN A 77 29.16 -24.45 0.22
N LEU A 78 30.18 -23.87 0.86
CA LEU A 78 30.30 -23.83 2.34
C LEU A 78 29.10 -23.21 3.07
N ASN A 79 28.37 -22.30 2.43
CA ASN A 79 27.23 -21.60 3.03
C ASN A 79 25.88 -22.12 2.51
N ALA A 80 25.90 -23.18 1.70
CA ALA A 80 24.67 -23.75 1.15
C ALA A 80 23.86 -24.42 2.27
N PRO A 81 22.55 -24.18 2.33
CA PRO A 81 21.66 -24.91 3.24
C PRO A 81 21.49 -26.35 2.75
N LEU A 82 21.50 -27.30 3.68
CA LEU A 82 21.19 -28.71 3.51
C LEU A 82 19.94 -29.03 4.34
N ASP A 83 18.98 -29.73 3.74
CA ASP A 83 17.83 -30.24 4.46
C ASP A 83 18.20 -31.45 5.33
N PHE A 84 17.35 -31.75 6.32
CA PHE A 84 17.57 -32.85 7.25
C PHE A 84 17.68 -34.21 6.54
N GLU A 85 16.88 -34.46 5.49
CA GLU A 85 16.92 -35.73 4.77
C GLU A 85 18.27 -35.94 4.07
N THR A 86 18.80 -34.93 3.40
CA THR A 86 20.11 -34.99 2.74
C THR A 86 21.24 -35.06 3.77
N ALA A 87 21.17 -34.26 4.84
CA ALA A 87 22.19 -34.27 5.90
C ALA A 87 22.21 -35.61 6.66
N SER A 88 21.05 -36.21 6.93
CA SER A 88 20.91 -37.51 7.59
C SER A 88 21.45 -38.64 6.72
N LEU A 89 21.12 -38.65 5.42
CA LEU A 89 21.65 -39.62 4.47
C LEU A 89 23.18 -39.54 4.37
N MET A 90 23.73 -38.32 4.34
CA MET A 90 25.17 -38.08 4.33
C MET A 90 25.86 -38.60 5.60
N LEU A 91 25.26 -38.35 6.76
CA LEU A 91 25.84 -38.77 8.04
C LEU A 91 25.75 -40.27 8.29
N ALA A 92 24.70 -40.92 7.79
CA ALA A 92 24.56 -42.37 7.83
C ALA A 92 25.73 -43.08 7.11
N ASP A 93 26.16 -42.56 5.96
CA ASP A 93 27.32 -43.07 5.22
C ASP A 93 28.66 -42.86 5.97
N LEU A 94 28.72 -41.85 6.84
CA LEU A 94 29.87 -41.55 7.69
C LEU A 94 29.83 -42.28 9.04
N GLY A 95 28.77 -43.06 9.30
CA GLY A 95 28.57 -43.83 10.53
C GLY A 95 28.09 -43.02 11.72
N VAL A 96 27.50 -41.85 11.49
CA VAL A 96 26.96 -40.94 12.52
C VAL A 96 25.43 -40.96 12.48
N GLU A 97 24.77 -41.28 13.59
CA GLU A 97 23.30 -41.20 13.66
C GLU A 97 22.85 -39.74 13.79
N ALA A 98 22.07 -39.27 12.81
CA ALA A 98 21.41 -37.98 12.86
C ALA A 98 20.08 -38.09 13.60
N GLU A 99 19.98 -37.44 14.75
CA GLU A 99 18.69 -37.25 15.43
C GLU A 99 18.13 -35.90 15.01
N LEU A 100 16.84 -35.83 14.70
CA LEU A 100 16.18 -34.55 14.48
C LEU A 100 16.28 -33.81 15.81
N ALA A 101 17.02 -32.70 15.84
CA ALA A 101 16.95 -31.82 17.00
C ALA A 101 15.50 -31.40 17.09
N GLU A 102 14.83 -31.68 18.22
CA GLU A 102 13.55 -31.01 18.50
C GLU A 102 13.83 -29.52 18.34
N SER A 103 13.33 -28.97 17.23
CA SER A 103 13.31 -27.55 17.01
C SER A 103 12.71 -26.99 18.29
N ALA A 104 13.41 -26.05 18.94
CA ALA A 104 12.69 -25.14 19.83
C ALA A 104 11.42 -24.75 19.07
N PRO A 105 10.24 -24.88 19.70
CA PRO A 105 8.96 -24.88 19.01
C PRO A 105 8.95 -23.81 17.94
N ASP A 106 8.49 -24.19 16.75
CA ASP A 106 8.39 -23.29 15.61
C ASP A 106 7.85 -21.93 16.13
N PRO A 107 8.55 -20.81 15.96
CA PRO A 107 8.08 -19.51 16.46
C PRO A 107 6.85 -19.00 15.68
N GLU A 108 6.22 -19.84 14.84
CA GLU A 108 4.86 -19.63 14.38
C GLU A 108 3.83 -19.75 15.51
N GLU A 109 4.20 -20.28 16.68
CA GLU A 109 3.36 -20.27 17.89
C GLU A 109 3.49 -19.02 18.77
N ASP A 110 4.49 -18.13 18.54
CA ASP A 110 4.61 -16.85 19.25
C ASP A 110 3.61 -15.83 18.68
N ARG A 111 2.32 -16.13 18.83
CA ARG A 111 1.21 -15.21 18.57
C ARG A 111 1.29 -14.01 19.50
N GLU A 112 0.48 -12.99 19.22
CA GLU A 112 0.30 -11.81 20.09
C GLU A 112 -0.04 -12.15 21.56
N ASP A 113 -0.39 -13.41 21.84
CA ASP A 113 -0.85 -13.98 23.12
C ASP A 113 0.25 -14.26 24.16
N ASP A 114 1.53 -14.11 23.81
CA ASP A 114 2.64 -14.56 24.68
C ASP A 114 3.10 -13.54 25.75
N ILE A 115 2.37 -12.43 25.88
CA ILE A 115 2.39 -11.62 27.10
C ILE A 115 1.21 -12.13 27.93
N PRO A 116 1.45 -12.91 29.00
CA PRO A 116 0.37 -13.43 29.83
C PRO A 116 -0.56 -12.28 30.20
N GLU A 117 -1.86 -12.38 29.89
CA GLU A 117 -2.81 -11.34 30.28
C GLU A 117 -2.65 -11.15 31.80
N PRO A 118 -2.25 -9.95 32.26
CA PRO A 118 -2.11 -9.75 33.70
C PRO A 118 -3.43 -10.05 34.40
N ASP A 119 -3.40 -10.91 35.43
CA ASP A 119 -4.55 -11.16 36.28
C ASP A 119 -5.13 -9.83 36.79
N GLY A 120 -6.45 -9.65 36.67
CA GLY A 120 -7.10 -8.44 37.14
C GLY A 120 -8.62 -8.50 37.01
N GLU A 121 -9.30 -7.79 37.91
CA GLU A 121 -10.76 -7.66 37.84
C GLU A 121 -11.15 -6.95 36.55
N ARG A 122 -11.98 -7.63 35.76
CA ARG A 122 -12.67 -7.03 34.60
C ARG A 122 -13.92 -6.32 35.12
N GLY A 123 -14.10 -5.10 34.66
CA GLY A 123 -15.28 -4.30 34.95
C GLY A 123 -15.78 -3.59 33.70
N ALA A 124 -16.98 -3.03 33.82
CA ALA A 124 -17.57 -2.22 32.75
C ALA A 124 -16.69 -1.00 32.45
N ARG A 125 -16.47 -0.72 31.17
CA ARG A 125 -15.76 0.46 30.67
C ARG A 125 -16.68 1.32 29.80
N PRO A 126 -16.32 2.59 29.52
CA PRO A 126 -17.00 3.38 28.50
C PRO A 126 -17.07 2.65 27.14
N ALA A 127 -18.19 2.74 26.44
CA ALA A 127 -18.29 2.20 25.08
C ALA A 127 -17.46 3.02 24.09
N VAL A 128 -16.82 2.32 23.15
CA VAL A 128 -16.12 2.91 22.02
C VAL A 128 -16.98 2.73 20.78
N VAL A 129 -17.27 3.83 20.11
CA VAL A 129 -18.24 3.93 19.02
C VAL A 129 -17.53 4.41 17.76
N THR A 130 -17.52 3.61 16.70
CA THR A 130 -17.03 4.08 15.39
C THR A 130 -18.18 4.63 14.57
N VAL A 131 -17.97 5.76 13.90
CA VAL A 131 -18.92 6.29 12.92
C VAL A 131 -18.45 5.97 11.50
N MET A 132 -19.30 5.27 10.74
CA MET A 132 -19.01 4.80 9.38
C MET A 132 -20.09 5.24 8.39
N GLY A 133 -19.78 5.18 7.09
CA GLY A 133 -20.72 5.55 6.03
C GLY A 133 -20.01 6.18 4.83
N HIS A 134 -20.76 6.35 3.74
CA HIS A 134 -20.27 6.97 2.51
C HIS A 134 -19.81 8.43 2.70
N VAL A 135 -19.04 8.93 1.74
CA VAL A 135 -18.61 10.34 1.68
C VAL A 135 -19.85 11.25 1.64
N ASP A 136 -19.77 12.44 2.22
CA ASP A 136 -20.86 13.43 2.25
C ASP A 136 -22.20 13.00 2.88
N HIS A 137 -22.25 11.84 3.54
CA HIS A 137 -23.39 11.44 4.37
C HIS A 137 -23.43 12.19 5.73
N GLY A 138 -22.49 13.09 6.00
CA GLY A 138 -22.49 13.95 7.20
C GLY A 138 -21.94 13.29 8.47
N LYS A 139 -21.02 12.32 8.37
CA LYS A 139 -20.34 11.69 9.52
C LYS A 139 -19.63 12.72 10.41
N THR A 140 -18.71 13.50 9.82
CA THR A 140 -17.93 14.52 10.52
C THR A 140 -18.84 15.61 11.09
N THR A 141 -19.88 16.01 10.35
CA THR A 141 -20.90 16.95 10.82
C THR A 141 -21.67 16.42 12.03
N LEU A 142 -22.05 15.14 12.04
CA LEU A 142 -22.72 14.51 13.17
C LEU A 142 -21.82 14.53 14.41
N LEU A 143 -20.54 14.18 14.23
CA LEU A 143 -19.54 14.20 15.29
C LEU A 143 -19.27 15.62 15.81
N ASP A 144 -19.27 16.62 14.93
CA ASP A 144 -19.13 18.02 15.32
C ASP A 144 -20.32 18.52 16.13
N THR A 145 -21.54 18.14 15.76
CA THR A 145 -22.76 18.46 16.51
C THR A 145 -22.73 17.81 17.89
N ILE A 146 -22.28 16.55 17.98
CA ILE A 146 -22.09 15.85 19.27
C ILE A 146 -21.03 16.54 20.13
N ARG A 147 -19.90 16.96 19.52
CA ARG A 147 -18.78 17.58 20.23
C ARG A 147 -18.97 19.08 20.51
N LYS A 148 -19.97 19.72 19.89
CA LYS A 148 -20.19 21.19 19.88
C LYS A 148 -18.96 21.95 19.36
N THR A 149 -18.42 21.48 18.25
CA THR A 149 -17.24 22.03 17.57
C THR A 149 -17.50 22.17 16.07
N ASP A 150 -16.54 22.71 15.33
CA ASP A 150 -16.62 22.87 13.88
C ASP A 150 -15.29 22.45 13.22
N VAL A 151 -15.03 21.13 13.16
CA VAL A 151 -13.84 20.56 12.51
C VAL A 151 -14.08 20.23 11.04
N ALA A 152 -15.29 19.85 10.65
CA ALA A 152 -15.64 19.58 9.26
C ALA A 152 -15.30 20.76 8.34
N ASN A 153 -15.51 22.01 8.78
CA ASN A 153 -15.16 23.20 8.02
C ASN A 153 -13.65 23.55 8.05
N GLN A 154 -12.88 22.95 8.96
CA GLN A 154 -11.44 23.19 9.11
C GLN A 154 -10.59 22.16 8.37
N GLU A 155 -11.14 20.98 8.06
CA GLU A 155 -10.46 19.94 7.28
C GLU A 155 -10.31 20.34 5.81
N ALA A 156 -9.16 20.02 5.22
CA ALA A 156 -8.90 20.30 3.81
C ALA A 156 -9.89 19.51 2.93
N GLY A 157 -10.64 20.23 2.08
CA GLY A 157 -11.67 19.64 1.23
C GLY A 157 -12.96 19.25 1.94
N GLY A 158 -13.12 19.58 3.24
CA GLY A 158 -14.32 19.25 4.01
C GLY A 158 -14.50 17.76 4.29
N ILE A 159 -13.44 16.96 4.17
CA ILE A 159 -13.48 15.51 4.35
C ILE A 159 -12.46 15.03 5.38
N THR A 160 -12.86 14.02 6.16
CA THR A 160 -11.99 13.35 7.13
C THR A 160 -11.08 12.36 6.42
N GLN A 161 -9.76 12.56 6.53
CA GLN A 161 -8.72 11.80 5.82
C GLN A 161 -7.73 11.09 6.78
N SER A 162 -7.99 11.10 8.08
CA SER A 162 -7.23 10.37 9.11
C SER A 162 -8.16 9.91 10.23
N ILE A 163 -7.77 8.87 10.98
CA ILE A 163 -8.59 8.41 12.12
C ILE A 163 -8.46 9.40 13.27
N GLY A 164 -9.59 9.96 13.68
CA GLY A 164 -9.72 10.78 14.88
C GLY A 164 -10.37 10.00 16.02
N ALA A 165 -9.99 10.27 17.27
CA ALA A 165 -10.68 9.70 18.42
C ALA A 165 -10.87 10.76 19.50
N TYR A 166 -12.07 10.80 20.10
CA TYR A 166 -12.40 11.79 21.13
C TYR A 166 -13.44 11.25 22.11
N GLN A 167 -13.55 11.89 23.27
CA GLN A 167 -14.45 11.47 24.33
C GLN A 167 -15.46 12.57 24.68
N VAL A 168 -16.72 12.18 24.80
CA VAL A 168 -17.85 13.03 25.19
C VAL A 168 -18.53 12.45 26.42
N GLU A 169 -19.06 13.32 27.27
CA GLU A 169 -19.89 12.93 28.41
C GLU A 169 -21.37 13.12 28.05
N VAL A 170 -22.15 12.05 28.23
CA VAL A 170 -23.60 12.00 28.02
C VAL A 170 -24.21 11.40 29.28
N ASP A 171 -25.12 12.11 29.94
CA ASP A 171 -25.76 11.71 31.20
C ASP A 171 -24.80 11.25 32.31
N GLY A 172 -23.64 11.90 32.40
CA GLY A 172 -22.61 11.58 33.39
C GLY A 172 -21.82 10.29 33.08
N ARG A 173 -22.00 9.71 31.90
CA ARG A 173 -21.23 8.58 31.37
C ARG A 173 -20.36 9.03 30.20
N SER A 174 -19.17 8.47 30.09
CA SER A 174 -18.28 8.77 28.97
C SER A 174 -18.57 7.85 27.78
N LEU A 175 -18.50 8.39 26.57
CA LEU A 175 -18.49 7.66 25.30
C LEU A 175 -17.28 8.10 24.50
N THR A 176 -16.56 7.14 23.92
CA THR A 176 -15.42 7.42 23.04
C THR A 176 -15.84 7.22 21.61
N PHE A 177 -15.72 8.24 20.78
CA PHE A 177 -16.01 8.17 19.35
C PHE A 177 -14.73 8.04 18.55
N ILE A 178 -14.75 7.17 17.54
CA ILE A 178 -13.74 7.04 16.50
C ILE A 178 -14.34 7.52 15.19
N ASP A 179 -13.72 8.54 14.61
CA ASP A 179 -14.06 9.05 13.28
C ASP A 179 -13.23 8.32 12.23
N THR A 180 -13.89 7.75 11.22
CA THR A 180 -13.22 7.01 10.14
C THR A 180 -13.49 7.67 8.78
N PRO A 181 -12.45 7.77 7.92
CA PRO A 181 -12.63 8.30 6.56
C PRO A 181 -13.65 7.50 5.72
N GLY A 182 -14.47 8.24 4.97
CA GLY A 182 -15.56 7.67 4.15
C GLY A 182 -15.17 7.17 2.75
N HIS A 183 -14.00 7.56 2.24
CA HIS A 183 -13.62 7.25 0.86
C HIS A 183 -13.12 5.81 0.72
N ALA A 184 -13.44 5.16 -0.41
CA ALA A 184 -12.94 3.83 -0.80
C ALA A 184 -11.42 3.60 -0.57
N ALA A 185 -10.55 4.61 -0.76
CA ALA A 185 -9.11 4.49 -0.53
C ALA A 185 -8.73 4.14 0.92
N PHE A 186 -9.61 4.41 1.89
CA PHE A 186 -9.35 4.23 3.32
C PHE A 186 -10.02 2.97 3.91
N THR A 187 -10.24 1.94 3.09
CA THR A 187 -10.87 0.68 3.51
C THR A 187 -10.18 0.04 4.71
N GLN A 188 -8.84 0.02 4.74
CA GLN A 188 -8.09 -0.52 5.89
C GLN A 188 -8.32 0.27 7.19
N MET A 189 -8.51 1.59 7.09
CA MET A 189 -8.82 2.42 8.26
C MET A 189 -10.21 2.10 8.82
N ARG A 190 -11.20 1.83 7.96
CA ARG A 190 -12.53 1.39 8.39
C ARG A 190 -12.47 0.03 9.08
N ALA A 191 -11.77 -0.95 8.48
CA ALA A 191 -11.58 -2.25 9.10
C ALA A 191 -10.93 -2.15 10.49
N ARG A 192 -9.92 -1.28 10.64
CA ARG A 192 -9.27 -1.01 11.92
C ARG A 192 -10.23 -0.37 12.93
N GLY A 193 -11.00 0.63 12.49
CA GLY A 193 -12.02 1.28 13.32
C GLY A 193 -13.05 0.29 13.85
N ALA A 194 -13.62 -0.56 12.98
CA ALA A 194 -14.56 -1.60 13.40
C ALA A 194 -13.95 -2.56 14.42
N GLY A 195 -12.72 -3.04 14.18
CA GLY A 195 -12.07 -4.05 15.02
C GLY A 195 -11.71 -3.59 16.45
N VAL A 196 -11.75 -2.29 16.74
CA VAL A 196 -11.43 -1.75 18.08
C VAL A 196 -12.65 -1.18 18.82
N THR A 197 -13.84 -1.31 18.24
CA THR A 197 -15.07 -0.70 18.77
C THR A 197 -16.12 -1.69 19.22
N ASP A 198 -16.94 -1.23 20.16
CA ASP A 198 -18.03 -2.00 20.75
C ASP A 198 -19.34 -1.80 19.97
N ILE A 199 -19.50 -0.61 19.36
CA ILE A 199 -20.69 -0.23 18.58
C ILE A 199 -20.25 0.52 17.32
N VAL A 200 -20.90 0.24 16.19
CA VAL A 200 -20.77 1.02 14.94
C VAL A 200 -22.05 1.81 14.70
N VAL A 201 -21.92 3.13 14.55
CA VAL A 201 -23.00 3.98 14.03
C VAL A 201 -22.81 4.14 12.53
N LEU A 202 -23.71 3.54 11.76
CA LEU A 202 -23.72 3.63 10.30
C LEU A 202 -24.56 4.83 9.87
N VAL A 203 -23.92 5.87 9.32
CA VAL A 203 -24.57 7.09 8.84
C VAL A 203 -24.95 6.94 7.37
N VAL A 204 -26.24 7.04 7.08
CA VAL A 204 -26.79 6.92 5.72
C VAL A 204 -27.66 8.13 5.43
N ALA A 205 -27.34 8.88 4.39
CA ALA A 205 -28.13 10.06 4.05
C ALA A 205 -29.48 9.67 3.45
N ALA A 206 -30.55 10.37 3.85
CA ALA A 206 -31.92 10.07 3.43
C ALA A 206 -32.22 10.48 1.98
N ASP A 207 -31.43 11.39 1.41
CA ASP A 207 -31.48 11.84 0.01
C ASP A 207 -30.78 10.86 -0.95
N ASP A 208 -29.63 10.32 -0.54
CA ASP A 208 -28.80 9.42 -1.36
C ASP A 208 -29.15 7.93 -1.17
N GLY A 209 -29.34 7.49 0.07
CA GLY A 209 -29.54 6.07 0.41
C GLY A 209 -28.23 5.27 0.50
N VAL A 210 -28.30 3.97 0.20
CA VAL A 210 -27.15 3.05 0.36
C VAL A 210 -26.24 3.10 -0.87
N MET A 211 -24.99 3.53 -0.64
CA MET A 211 -23.91 3.62 -1.64
C MET A 211 -22.91 2.45 -1.51
N PRO A 212 -22.00 2.24 -2.47
CA PRO A 212 -20.97 1.19 -2.40
C PRO A 212 -20.14 1.21 -1.12
N GLU A 213 -19.68 2.38 -0.68
CA GLU A 213 -18.89 2.55 0.55
C GLU A 213 -19.73 2.27 1.81
N THR A 214 -21.04 2.48 1.75
CA THR A 214 -21.96 2.05 2.82
C THR A 214 -21.99 0.53 2.89
N ARG A 215 -22.04 -0.19 1.76
CA ARG A 215 -21.99 -1.66 1.74
C ARG A 215 -20.67 -2.21 2.27
N ASP A 216 -19.55 -1.58 1.92
CA ASP A 216 -18.23 -1.92 2.49
C ASP A 216 -18.19 -1.71 4.00
N ALA A 217 -18.73 -0.58 4.49
CA ALA A 217 -18.81 -0.31 5.92
C ALA A 217 -19.66 -1.36 6.66
N ILE A 218 -20.79 -1.79 6.08
CA ILE A 218 -21.62 -2.89 6.60
C ILE A 218 -20.79 -4.17 6.66
N GLY A 219 -20.08 -4.50 5.58
CA GLY A 219 -19.22 -5.69 5.52
C GLY A 219 -18.16 -5.71 6.63
N HIS A 220 -17.49 -4.60 6.89
CA HIS A 220 -16.50 -4.49 7.97
C HIS A 220 -17.11 -4.62 9.36
N ALA A 221 -18.26 -3.98 9.60
CA ALA A 221 -18.93 -4.05 10.89
C ALA A 221 -19.43 -5.48 11.20
N LEU A 222 -20.01 -6.16 10.20
CA LEU A 222 -20.44 -7.56 10.32
C LEU A 222 -19.26 -8.51 10.49
N ALA A 223 -18.16 -8.31 9.75
CA ALA A 223 -16.95 -9.13 9.88
C ALA A 223 -16.27 -8.99 11.25
N ALA A 224 -16.42 -7.84 11.90
CA ALA A 224 -15.91 -7.57 13.23
C ALA A 224 -16.84 -8.05 14.36
N ASP A 225 -18.03 -8.57 14.05
CA ASP A 225 -19.07 -8.98 15.01
C ASP A 225 -19.48 -7.85 15.98
N VAL A 226 -19.59 -6.62 15.47
CA VAL A 226 -19.90 -5.42 16.25
C VAL A 226 -21.38 -5.04 16.10
N LYS A 227 -22.01 -4.55 17.17
CA LYS A 227 -23.40 -4.06 17.12
C LYS A 227 -23.52 -2.83 16.22
N ILE A 228 -24.51 -2.81 15.33
CA ILE A 228 -24.73 -1.72 14.37
C ILE A 228 -25.98 -0.93 14.78
N ILE A 229 -25.85 0.39 14.82
CA ILE A 229 -26.96 1.34 14.94
C ILE A 229 -26.96 2.19 13.66
N VAL A 230 -28.11 2.32 13.00
CA VAL A 230 -28.23 3.11 11.78
C VAL A 230 -28.69 4.53 12.12
N ALA A 231 -27.93 5.54 11.71
CA ALA A 231 -28.34 6.94 11.76
C ALA A 231 -28.73 7.40 10.35
N VAL A 232 -30.04 7.54 10.09
CA VAL A 232 -30.55 8.05 8.82
C VAL A 232 -30.46 9.58 8.84
N ASN A 233 -29.47 10.14 8.16
CA ASN A 233 -29.10 11.55 8.24
C ASN A 233 -29.80 12.42 7.17
N LYS A 234 -29.69 13.75 7.30
CA LYS A 234 -30.23 14.77 6.38
C LYS A 234 -31.76 14.77 6.23
N ILE A 235 -32.49 14.45 7.31
CA ILE A 235 -33.96 14.51 7.31
C ILE A 235 -34.54 15.93 7.17
N ASP A 236 -33.69 16.95 7.29
CA ASP A 236 -34.04 18.35 7.09
C ASP A 236 -34.21 18.74 5.61
N LEU A 237 -33.73 17.91 4.67
CA LEU A 237 -33.85 18.17 3.23
C LEU A 237 -35.23 17.76 2.70
N GLU A 238 -35.80 18.56 1.80
CA GLU A 238 -37.07 18.22 1.12
C GLU A 238 -36.96 16.94 0.28
N ALA A 239 -35.75 16.60 -0.20
CA ALA A 239 -35.48 15.39 -0.96
C ALA A 239 -35.32 14.13 -0.09
N ALA A 240 -35.33 14.27 1.24
CA ALA A 240 -35.13 13.15 2.17
C ALA A 240 -36.24 12.10 2.04
N ASN A 241 -35.87 10.84 1.90
CA ASN A 241 -36.80 9.71 1.85
C ASN A 241 -36.32 8.55 2.74
N VAL A 242 -36.68 8.64 4.02
CA VAL A 242 -36.30 7.64 5.04
C VAL A 242 -36.77 6.24 4.65
N MET A 243 -38.03 6.08 4.23
CA MET A 243 -38.57 4.75 3.88
C MET A 243 -37.82 4.08 2.74
N ARG A 244 -37.38 4.85 1.73
CA ARG A 244 -36.55 4.33 0.64
C ARG A 244 -35.18 3.88 1.15
N THR A 245 -34.56 4.66 2.03
CA THR A 245 -33.25 4.34 2.62
C THR A 245 -33.31 3.08 3.47
N LEU A 246 -34.36 2.91 4.28
CA LEU A 246 -34.58 1.70 5.09
C LEU A 246 -34.78 0.45 4.23
N ALA A 247 -35.53 0.55 3.13
CA ALA A 247 -35.68 -0.55 2.18
C ALA A 247 -34.34 -0.92 1.52
N ALA A 248 -33.54 0.08 1.12
CA ALA A 248 -32.22 -0.15 0.52
C ALA A 248 -31.23 -0.78 1.52
N LEU A 249 -31.35 -0.49 2.81
CA LEU A 249 -30.56 -1.13 3.86
C LEU A 249 -30.91 -2.61 4.03
N ALA A 250 -32.20 -2.95 3.98
CA ALA A 250 -32.65 -4.34 4.00
C ALA A 250 -32.10 -5.13 2.80
N ASP A 251 -32.11 -4.54 1.60
CA ASP A 251 -31.52 -5.13 0.40
C ASP A 251 -29.99 -5.31 0.52
N ALA A 252 -29.33 -4.44 1.29
CA ALA A 252 -27.90 -4.53 1.58
C ALA A 252 -27.56 -5.51 2.73
N GLY A 253 -28.55 -6.20 3.29
CA GLY A 253 -28.36 -7.22 4.32
C GLY A 253 -28.50 -6.72 5.77
N LEU A 254 -28.89 -5.47 5.99
CA LEU A 254 -29.22 -4.95 7.32
C LEU A 254 -30.73 -4.86 7.51
N GLN A 255 -31.29 -5.77 8.30
CA GLN A 255 -32.71 -5.75 8.63
C GLN A 255 -32.98 -4.78 9.78
N VAL A 256 -33.61 -3.65 9.46
CA VAL A 256 -33.97 -2.63 10.46
C VAL A 256 -35.23 -3.01 11.23
N GLU A 257 -35.31 -2.60 12.50
CA GLU A 257 -36.43 -2.91 13.42
C GLU A 257 -37.80 -2.53 12.86
N GLN A 258 -37.90 -1.40 12.17
CA GLN A 258 -39.17 -0.91 11.59
C GLN A 258 -39.71 -1.83 10.49
N LEU A 259 -38.85 -2.68 9.91
CA LEU A 259 -39.20 -3.70 8.93
C LEU A 259 -39.20 -5.12 9.53
N GLY A 260 -39.17 -5.24 10.87
CA GLY A 260 -39.19 -6.51 11.60
C GLY A 260 -37.82 -7.14 11.80
N GLY A 261 -36.73 -6.39 11.62
CA GLY A 261 -35.35 -6.83 11.88
C GLY A 261 -34.85 -6.55 13.30
N ASP A 262 -33.54 -6.66 13.48
CA ASP A 262 -32.80 -6.55 14.74
C ASP A 262 -31.88 -5.33 14.83
N VAL A 263 -31.70 -4.60 13.72
CA VAL A 263 -30.86 -3.40 13.67
C VAL A 263 -31.68 -2.17 14.02
N THR A 264 -31.32 -1.48 15.09
CA THR A 264 -32.01 -0.24 15.47
C THR A 264 -31.60 0.91 14.55
N SER A 265 -32.57 1.76 14.21
CA SER A 265 -32.36 2.94 13.36
C SER A 265 -33.00 4.19 13.96
N VAL A 266 -32.31 5.32 13.84
CA VAL A 266 -32.77 6.64 14.29
C VAL A 266 -32.65 7.66 13.17
N GLU A 267 -33.66 8.52 13.07
CA GLU A 267 -33.71 9.62 12.11
C GLU A 267 -33.00 10.84 12.69
N VAL A 268 -31.98 11.35 11.99
CA VAL A 268 -31.15 12.47 12.48
C VAL A 268 -30.99 13.56 11.44
N SER A 269 -30.83 14.79 11.90
CA SER A 269 -30.29 15.89 11.11
C SER A 269 -29.04 16.38 11.81
N ALA A 270 -27.87 16.00 11.28
CA ALA A 270 -26.59 16.44 11.80
C ALA A 270 -26.44 17.97 11.79
N LEU A 271 -27.08 18.66 10.84
CA LEU A 271 -27.01 20.12 10.70
C LEU A 271 -27.86 20.84 11.76
N THR A 272 -29.10 20.39 11.98
CA THR A 272 -30.01 21.04 12.94
C THR A 272 -29.86 20.53 14.37
N GLY A 273 -29.23 19.36 14.53
CA GLY A 273 -29.12 18.64 15.80
C GLY A 273 -30.34 17.80 16.16
N GLN A 274 -31.38 17.76 15.32
CA GLN A 274 -32.55 16.92 15.55
C GLN A 274 -32.17 15.43 15.57
N GLY A 275 -32.67 14.68 16.56
CA GLY A 275 -32.45 13.24 16.69
C GLY A 275 -31.08 12.82 17.25
N VAL A 276 -30.14 13.76 17.43
CA VAL A 276 -28.79 13.44 17.94
C VAL A 276 -28.83 12.98 19.39
N GLU A 277 -29.69 13.58 20.22
CA GLU A 277 -29.88 13.16 21.62
C GLU A 277 -30.44 11.73 21.70
N GLU A 278 -31.46 11.41 20.90
CA GLU A 278 -32.04 10.07 20.79
C GLU A 278 -31.02 9.03 20.31
N LEU A 279 -30.16 9.38 19.33
CA LEU A 279 -29.05 8.53 18.91
C LEU A 279 -28.10 8.21 20.07
N LEU A 280 -27.73 9.21 20.87
CA LEU A 280 -26.82 9.02 22.01
C LEU A 280 -27.46 8.18 23.12
N GLU A 281 -28.74 8.39 23.41
CA GLU A 281 -29.51 7.56 24.36
C GLU A 281 -29.54 6.10 23.90
N LEU A 282 -29.77 5.85 22.61
CA LEU A 282 -29.80 4.50 22.05
C LEU A 282 -28.42 3.82 22.09
N VAL A 283 -27.35 4.56 21.81
CA VAL A 283 -25.97 4.07 21.96
C VAL A 283 -25.70 3.67 23.41
N LEU A 284 -26.10 4.50 24.38
CA LEU A 284 -25.96 4.19 25.80
C LEU A 284 -26.79 2.95 26.20
N LEU A 285 -28.03 2.85 25.73
CA LEU A 285 -28.88 1.70 25.99
C LEU A 285 -28.28 0.40 25.44
N THR A 286 -27.74 0.45 24.22
CA THR A 286 -27.07 -0.69 23.58
C THR A 286 -25.85 -1.11 24.39
N ALA A 287 -25.07 -0.15 24.88
CA ALA A 287 -23.94 -0.41 25.78
C ALA A 287 -24.38 -0.96 27.14
N ASP A 288 -25.56 -0.60 27.67
CA ASP A 288 -26.06 -1.16 28.94
C ASP A 288 -26.57 -2.59 28.80
N LEU A 289 -27.09 -2.96 27.63
CA LEU A 289 -27.55 -4.32 27.34
C LEU A 289 -26.38 -5.31 27.24
N ASP A 290 -25.26 -4.88 26.69
CA ASP A 290 -24.01 -5.66 26.61
C ASP A 290 -22.80 -4.80 27.02
N PRO A 291 -22.57 -4.61 28.34
CA PRO A 291 -21.55 -3.70 28.83
C PRO A 291 -20.14 -4.13 28.43
N PRO A 292 -19.40 -3.30 27.66
CA PRO A 292 -18.05 -3.66 27.25
C PRO A 292 -17.17 -3.80 28.48
N GLN A 293 -16.45 -4.91 28.55
CA GLN A 293 -15.62 -5.27 29.68
C GLN A 293 -14.15 -4.99 29.38
N ALA A 294 -13.44 -4.43 30.34
CA ALA A 294 -11.98 -4.43 30.33
C ALA A 294 -11.40 -4.50 31.72
N ARG A 295 -10.10 -4.78 31.79
CA ARG A 295 -9.35 -4.64 33.03
C ARG A 295 -9.27 -3.16 33.40
N LEU A 296 -9.66 -2.80 34.62
CA LEU A 296 -9.67 -1.41 35.08
C LEU A 296 -8.34 -0.96 35.70
N SER A 297 -7.43 -1.89 36.00
CA SER A 297 -6.16 -1.64 36.67
C SER A 297 -5.01 -2.45 36.06
N GLY A 298 -3.79 -2.23 36.54
CA GLY A 298 -2.59 -2.90 36.02
C GLY A 298 -2.08 -2.35 34.69
N PRO A 299 -1.07 -2.99 34.09
CA PRO A 299 -0.40 -2.49 32.88
C PRO A 299 -1.39 -2.31 31.72
N ALA A 300 -1.25 -1.24 30.96
CA ALA A 300 -2.11 -1.00 29.80
C ALA A 300 -1.87 -1.97 28.64
N ARG A 301 -2.96 -2.32 27.97
CA ARG A 301 -3.00 -2.78 26.58
C ARG A 301 -3.67 -1.67 25.78
N ALA A 302 -3.11 -1.32 24.63
CA ALA A 302 -3.65 -0.28 23.77
C ALA A 302 -3.46 -0.64 22.30
N THR A 303 -4.39 -0.24 21.44
CA THR A 303 -4.27 -0.43 19.99
C THR A 303 -3.88 0.88 19.34
N VAL A 304 -2.88 0.85 18.46
CA VAL A 304 -2.46 2.02 17.69
C VAL A 304 -3.52 2.34 16.63
N LEU A 305 -4.16 3.51 16.74
CA LEU A 305 -5.15 3.97 15.77
C LEU A 305 -4.46 4.62 14.56
N GLU A 306 -3.55 5.54 14.84
CA GLU A 306 -2.88 6.39 13.84
C GLU A 306 -1.50 6.80 14.33
N THR A 307 -0.58 7.10 13.40
CA THR A 307 0.79 7.51 13.75
C THR A 307 1.28 8.63 12.86
N ARG A 308 2.01 9.58 13.44
CA ARG A 308 2.57 10.74 12.75
C ARG A 308 3.99 11.04 13.21
N LEU A 309 4.73 11.76 12.38
CA LEU A 309 6.07 12.24 12.72
C LEU A 309 6.04 13.73 13.04
N ASP A 310 6.19 14.06 14.33
CA ASP A 310 6.26 15.44 14.78
C ASP A 310 7.71 15.96 14.72
N ARG A 311 7.90 17.20 14.25
CA ARG A 311 9.23 17.82 14.13
C ARG A 311 9.94 18.00 15.47
N SER A 312 9.18 18.19 16.55
CA SER A 312 9.71 18.53 17.88
C SER A 312 9.67 17.35 18.84
N LEU A 313 8.64 16.50 18.72
CA LEU A 313 8.42 15.37 19.63
C LEU A 313 8.94 14.04 19.08
N GLY A 314 9.26 13.97 17.78
CA GLY A 314 9.63 12.74 17.10
C GLY A 314 8.39 11.91 16.72
N PRO A 315 8.49 10.57 16.66
CA PRO A 315 7.34 9.72 16.37
C PRO A 315 6.28 9.80 17.48
N VAL A 316 5.04 10.02 17.07
CA VAL A 316 3.86 10.10 17.94
C VAL A 316 2.83 9.09 17.44
N ALA A 317 2.22 8.34 18.36
CA ALA A 317 1.15 7.41 18.04
C ALA A 317 -0.11 7.78 18.83
N THR A 318 -1.24 7.86 18.16
CA THR A 318 -2.56 7.92 18.79
C THR A 318 -2.98 6.48 19.10
N VAL A 319 -3.19 6.18 20.38
CA VAL A 319 -3.55 4.83 20.83
C VAL A 319 -4.88 4.87 21.57
N LEU A 320 -5.70 3.83 21.39
CA LEU A 320 -6.89 3.56 22.19
C LEU A 320 -6.54 2.55 23.28
N ILE A 321 -6.72 2.92 24.56
CA ILE A 321 -6.48 1.99 25.66
C ILE A 321 -7.62 0.95 25.68
N THR A 322 -7.29 -0.31 25.40
CA THR A 322 -8.27 -1.42 25.41
C THR A 322 -8.43 -2.05 26.79
N GLY A 323 -7.41 -1.94 27.65
CA GLY A 323 -7.50 -2.36 29.04
C GLY A 323 -6.32 -1.88 29.89
N GLY A 324 -6.48 -1.86 31.20
CA GLY A 324 -5.49 -1.36 32.16
C GLY A 324 -5.38 0.17 32.16
N VAL A 325 -4.29 0.66 32.75
CA VAL A 325 -4.00 2.10 32.86
C VAL A 325 -2.60 2.38 32.34
N LEU A 326 -2.49 3.31 31.38
CA LEU A 326 -1.21 3.74 30.81
C LEU A 326 -0.79 5.03 31.50
N SER A 327 0.40 5.06 32.10
CA SER A 327 0.92 6.22 32.83
C SER A 327 2.20 6.76 32.22
N VAL A 328 2.45 8.06 32.44
CA VAL A 328 3.72 8.69 32.05
C VAL A 328 4.86 8.03 32.82
N GLY A 329 5.85 7.53 32.09
CA GLY A 329 6.98 6.79 32.64
C GLY A 329 6.87 5.27 32.50
N ASP A 330 5.76 4.74 31.99
CA ASP A 330 5.63 3.29 31.80
C ASP A 330 6.50 2.83 30.62
N PRO A 331 7.30 1.75 30.80
CA PRO A 331 7.90 1.07 29.68
C PRO A 331 6.85 0.32 28.89
N PHE A 332 7.00 0.30 27.56
CA PHE A 332 6.08 -0.43 26.70
C PHE A 332 6.82 -1.15 25.58
N VAL A 333 6.15 -2.17 25.06
CA VAL A 333 6.54 -2.92 23.87
C VAL A 333 5.49 -2.70 22.80
N LEU A 334 5.95 -2.41 21.59
CA LEU A 334 5.12 -2.26 20.42
C LEU A 334 5.79 -3.08 19.33
N ASP A 335 5.23 -4.27 19.08
CA ASP A 335 5.80 -5.28 18.19
C ASP A 335 7.30 -5.56 18.50
N ALA A 336 8.22 -5.29 17.56
CA ALA A 336 9.67 -5.47 17.72
C ALA A 336 10.43 -4.23 18.26
N SER A 337 9.69 -3.21 18.72
CA SER A 337 10.23 -1.97 19.27
C SER A 337 9.87 -1.81 20.75
N ALA A 338 10.81 -1.30 21.54
CA ALA A 338 10.62 -1.02 22.96
C ALA A 338 10.86 0.46 23.25
N GLY A 339 9.88 1.07 23.92
CA GLY A 339 9.84 2.49 24.25
C GLY A 339 9.50 2.76 25.71
N LYS A 340 9.40 4.04 26.05
CA LYS A 340 8.97 4.51 27.36
C LYS A 340 8.09 5.72 27.19
N VAL A 341 6.93 5.75 27.85
CA VAL A 341 5.99 6.87 27.75
C VAL A 341 6.64 8.12 28.33
N ARG A 342 6.89 9.13 27.50
CA ARG A 342 7.46 10.43 27.91
C ARG A 342 6.38 11.46 28.17
N VAL A 343 5.36 11.47 27.32
CA VAL A 343 4.23 12.40 27.39
C VAL A 343 2.98 11.64 26.94
N LEU A 344 1.88 11.89 27.63
CA LEU A 344 0.53 11.54 27.19
C LEU A 344 -0.24 12.84 26.95
N VAL A 345 -0.93 12.92 25.81
CA VAL A 345 -1.78 14.06 25.45
C VAL A 345 -3.18 13.54 25.15
N ASP A 346 -4.20 14.17 25.74
CA ASP A 346 -5.59 13.85 25.43
C ASP A 346 -6.02 14.45 24.08
N PRO A 347 -7.20 14.05 23.53
CA PRO A 347 -7.69 14.58 22.26
C PRO A 347 -7.99 16.09 22.27
N ARG A 348 -8.05 16.73 23.44
CA ARG A 348 -8.23 18.18 23.60
C ARG A 348 -6.90 18.92 23.63
N GLY A 349 -5.77 18.22 23.47
CA GLY A 349 -4.42 18.78 23.49
C GLY A 349 -3.84 18.98 24.89
N ASN A 350 -4.52 18.52 25.95
CA ASN A 350 -4.04 18.67 27.32
C ASN A 350 -3.13 17.50 27.70
N ARG A 351 -2.07 17.80 28.43
CA ARG A 351 -1.17 16.77 28.97
C ARG A 351 -1.85 16.05 30.13
N VAL A 352 -1.94 14.73 30.04
CA VAL A 352 -2.48 13.86 31.09
C VAL A 352 -1.38 13.03 31.74
N ARG A 353 -1.58 12.61 32.99
CA ARG A 353 -0.61 11.77 33.71
C ARG A 353 -0.85 10.27 33.49
N SER A 354 -2.11 9.91 33.27
CA SER A 354 -2.55 8.55 33.07
C SER A 354 -3.78 8.51 32.15
N ALA A 355 -3.96 7.41 31.44
CA ALA A 355 -5.11 7.13 30.58
C ALA A 355 -5.68 5.75 30.93
N SER A 356 -6.99 5.65 31.14
CA SER A 356 -7.70 4.41 31.44
C SER A 356 -8.32 3.79 30.20
N ALA A 357 -8.86 2.57 30.34
CA ALA A 357 -9.61 1.89 29.28
C ALA A 357 -10.65 2.80 28.59
N SER A 358 -10.78 2.61 27.28
CA SER A 358 -11.57 3.41 26.32
C SER A 358 -11.09 4.83 26.07
N MET A 359 -10.07 5.35 26.76
CA MET A 359 -9.51 6.66 26.41
C MET A 359 -8.60 6.54 25.19
N ALA A 360 -8.71 7.48 24.25
CA ALA A 360 -7.72 7.68 23.20
C ALA A 360 -6.72 8.76 23.61
N VAL A 361 -5.43 8.48 23.49
CA VAL A 361 -4.36 9.43 23.85
C VAL A 361 -3.20 9.37 22.86
N GLU A 362 -2.53 10.51 22.65
CA GLU A 362 -1.27 10.53 21.93
C GLU A 362 -0.12 10.14 22.87
N VAL A 363 0.67 9.15 22.46
CA VAL A 363 1.85 8.65 23.18
C VAL A 363 3.10 9.16 22.49
N VAL A 364 3.95 9.84 23.26
CA VAL A 364 5.28 10.29 22.85
C VAL A 364 6.35 9.47 23.57
N GLY A 365 7.45 9.15 22.88
CA GLY A 365 8.55 8.34 23.42
C GLY A 365 8.85 7.06 22.64
N LEU A 366 8.28 6.96 21.45
CA LEU A 366 8.53 5.93 20.47
C LEU A 366 9.91 6.14 19.82
N LYS A 367 10.60 5.04 19.50
CA LYS A 367 11.90 5.09 18.80
C LYS A 367 11.73 5.06 17.27
N GLU A 368 10.74 4.30 16.84
CA GLU A 368 10.40 4.08 15.44
C GLU A 368 8.91 4.42 15.26
N ILE A 369 8.50 4.67 14.02
CA ILE A 369 7.09 4.90 13.70
C ILE A 369 6.41 3.53 13.73
N PRO A 370 5.44 3.30 14.64
CA PRO A 370 4.76 2.02 14.69
C PRO A 370 3.77 1.89 13.52
N VAL A 371 3.41 0.66 13.19
CA VAL A 371 2.39 0.42 12.17
C VAL A 371 1.02 0.55 12.81
N PRO A 372 0.10 1.35 12.26
CA PRO A 372 -1.26 1.44 12.76
C PRO A 372 -1.97 0.07 12.76
N GLY A 373 -2.71 -0.24 13.83
CA GLY A 373 -3.30 -1.54 14.10
C GLY A 373 -2.47 -2.42 15.05
N GLN A 374 -1.19 -2.13 15.26
CA GLN A 374 -0.36 -2.86 16.22
C GLN A 374 -0.83 -2.63 17.67
N THR A 375 -0.63 -3.64 18.50
CA THR A 375 -0.92 -3.55 19.93
C THR A 375 0.30 -3.09 20.73
N LEU A 376 0.11 -2.06 21.55
CA LEU A 376 1.03 -1.59 22.58
C LEU A 376 0.74 -2.30 23.89
N TYR A 377 1.79 -2.87 24.49
CA TYR A 377 1.76 -3.52 25.79
C TYR A 377 2.63 -2.75 26.77
N ALA A 378 2.04 -2.17 27.81
CA ALA A 378 2.81 -1.67 28.94
C ALA A 378 3.34 -2.84 29.76
N VAL A 379 4.58 -2.71 30.23
CA VAL A 379 5.26 -3.74 31.03
C VAL A 379 5.81 -3.11 32.30
N GLU A 380 6.19 -3.95 33.27
CA GLU A 380 6.63 -3.46 34.59
C GLU A 380 8.06 -2.91 34.57
N SER A 381 8.89 -3.34 33.61
CA SER A 381 10.32 -2.99 33.58
C SER A 381 10.86 -2.76 32.18
N ASP A 382 11.71 -1.73 32.03
CA ASP A 382 12.52 -1.47 30.82
C ASP A 382 13.32 -2.72 30.38
N LYS A 383 13.76 -3.56 31.31
CA LYS A 383 14.54 -4.78 31.00
C LYS A 383 13.65 -5.81 30.31
N GLN A 384 12.43 -5.98 30.79
CA GLN A 384 11.44 -6.88 30.19
C GLN A 384 11.04 -6.38 28.79
N ALA A 385 10.78 -5.07 28.65
CA ALA A 385 10.43 -4.46 27.37
C ALA A 385 11.48 -4.74 26.29
N ARG A 386 12.77 -4.54 26.63
CA ARG A 386 13.88 -4.78 25.71
C ARG A 386 14.06 -6.25 25.38
N GLY A 387 13.85 -7.15 26.35
CA GLY A 387 13.94 -8.59 26.15
C GLY A 387 12.91 -9.06 25.12
N ILE A 388 11.64 -8.70 25.30
CA ILE A 388 10.54 -9.09 24.40
C ILE A 388 10.78 -8.52 23.00
N ALA A 389 11.10 -7.23 22.88
CA ALA A 389 11.37 -6.60 21.58
C ALA A 389 12.56 -7.25 20.85
N GLN A 390 13.59 -7.69 21.57
CA GLN A 390 14.75 -8.36 20.96
C GLN A 390 14.40 -9.75 20.42
N VAL A 391 13.59 -10.52 21.14
CA VAL A 391 13.10 -11.84 20.69
C VAL A 391 12.26 -11.67 19.41
N ARG A 392 11.27 -10.76 19.44
CA ARG A 392 10.39 -10.48 18.29
C ARG A 392 11.17 -9.99 17.07
N ARG A 393 12.15 -9.10 17.26
CA ARG A 393 13.03 -8.65 16.17
C ARG A 393 13.84 -9.80 15.56
N GLY A 394 14.32 -10.72 16.39
CA GLY A 394 15.02 -11.92 15.93
C GLY A 394 14.12 -12.83 15.08
N ALA A 395 12.87 -13.03 15.50
CA ALA A 395 11.88 -13.79 14.75
C ALA A 395 11.54 -13.14 13.40
N GLN A 396 11.27 -11.83 13.40
CA GLN A 396 10.99 -11.08 12.16
C GLN A 396 12.16 -11.12 11.17
N ALA A 397 13.39 -10.96 11.64
CA ALA A 397 14.58 -11.02 10.78
C ALA A 397 14.73 -12.41 10.11
N ARG A 398 14.40 -13.49 10.82
CA ARG A 398 14.41 -14.86 10.27
C ARG A 398 13.29 -15.06 9.24
N ALA A 399 12.08 -14.57 9.53
CA ALA A 399 10.95 -14.63 8.61
C ALA A 399 11.24 -13.85 7.30
N GLN A 400 11.80 -12.65 7.41
CA GLN A 400 12.23 -11.85 6.26
C GLN A 400 13.34 -12.55 5.46
N ALA A 401 14.30 -13.20 6.13
CA ALA A 401 15.34 -13.99 5.45
C ALA A 401 14.74 -15.17 4.66
N ARG A 402 13.75 -15.88 5.23
CA ARG A 402 13.02 -16.96 4.52
C ARG A 402 12.24 -16.41 3.30
N ASN A 403 11.51 -15.31 3.46
CA ASN A 403 10.72 -14.72 2.38
C ASN A 403 11.59 -14.11 1.27
N SER A 404 12.76 -13.57 1.60
CA SER A 404 13.69 -13.04 0.59
C SER A 404 14.32 -14.14 -0.27
N LEU A 405 14.54 -15.35 0.27
CA LEU A 405 14.95 -16.52 -0.51
C LEU A 405 13.84 -16.99 -1.47
N ALA A 406 12.57 -16.96 -1.04
CA ALA A 406 11.43 -17.29 -1.91
C ALA A 406 11.23 -16.24 -3.02
N ASN A 407 11.39 -14.95 -2.70
CA ASN A 407 11.21 -13.85 -3.65
C ASN A 407 12.37 -13.71 -4.66
N GLN A 408 13.57 -14.21 -4.35
CA GLN A 408 14.69 -14.23 -5.30
C GLN A 408 14.39 -15.10 -6.54
N LEU A 409 13.67 -16.22 -6.37
CA LEU A 409 13.25 -17.08 -7.48
C LEU A 409 12.17 -16.42 -8.37
N SER A 410 11.30 -15.58 -7.80
CA SER A 410 10.28 -14.84 -8.57
C SER A 410 10.85 -13.60 -9.29
N LEU A 411 11.88 -12.97 -8.72
CA LEU A 411 12.50 -11.76 -9.29
C LEU A 411 13.25 -12.05 -10.60
N GLU A 412 13.87 -13.22 -10.74
CA GLU A 412 14.48 -13.64 -12.01
C GLU A 412 13.44 -13.85 -13.12
N GLN A 413 12.26 -14.36 -12.76
CA GLN A 413 11.12 -14.54 -13.68
C GLN A 413 10.47 -13.19 -14.05
N LEU A 414 10.35 -12.26 -13.09
CA LEU A 414 9.87 -10.89 -13.32
C LEU A 414 10.85 -10.06 -14.16
N ALA A 415 12.17 -10.20 -13.94
CA ALA A 415 13.20 -9.53 -14.72
C ALA A 415 13.16 -9.97 -16.20
N GLN A 416 12.87 -11.26 -16.46
CA GLN A 416 12.64 -11.75 -17.82
C GLN A 416 11.37 -11.17 -18.47
N GLN A 417 10.30 -10.93 -17.70
CA GLN A 417 9.07 -10.31 -18.23
C GLN A 417 9.23 -8.81 -18.49
N LEU A 418 9.93 -8.07 -17.62
CA LEU A 418 10.22 -6.64 -17.78
C LEU A 418 11.12 -6.35 -18.99
N SER A 419 12.01 -7.27 -19.34
CA SER A 419 12.94 -7.14 -20.47
C SER A 419 12.27 -7.09 -21.85
N GLN A 420 10.94 -7.28 -21.93
CA GLN A 420 10.18 -7.22 -23.19
C GLN A 420 9.73 -5.79 -23.57
N GLY A 421 9.98 -4.78 -22.74
CA GLY A 421 9.85 -3.36 -23.13
C GLY A 421 8.45 -2.90 -23.55
N ARG A 422 7.39 -3.63 -23.19
CA ARG A 422 5.99 -3.31 -23.54
C ARG A 422 5.21 -2.59 -22.44
N VAL A 423 5.71 -2.57 -21.21
CA VAL A 423 5.02 -1.97 -20.06
C VAL A 423 5.78 -0.72 -19.63
N GLN A 424 5.10 0.43 -19.64
CA GLN A 424 5.65 1.67 -19.09
C GLN A 424 5.57 1.61 -17.56
N GLN A 425 6.63 1.99 -16.87
CA GLN A 425 6.65 2.05 -15.41
C GLN A 425 6.75 3.50 -14.94
N VAL A 426 5.95 3.86 -13.94
CA VAL A 426 6.03 5.15 -13.26
C VAL A 426 6.43 4.89 -11.81
N ASP A 427 7.65 5.32 -11.48
CA ASP A 427 8.20 5.24 -10.13
C ASP A 427 7.73 6.43 -9.29
N LEU A 428 7.23 6.16 -8.09
CA LEU A 428 6.70 7.16 -7.16
C LEU A 428 7.41 7.07 -5.80
N VAL A 429 7.65 8.23 -5.20
CA VAL A 429 8.05 8.37 -3.79
C VAL A 429 6.92 9.09 -3.07
N ILE A 430 6.33 8.46 -2.06
CA ILE A 430 5.14 8.97 -1.37
C ILE A 430 5.49 9.37 0.05
N LYS A 431 5.16 10.62 0.40
CA LYS A 431 5.28 11.16 1.75
C LYS A 431 3.91 11.64 2.22
N ALA A 432 3.46 11.20 3.39
CA ALA A 432 2.17 11.65 3.93
C ALA A 432 2.27 12.16 5.38
N GLU A 433 1.22 12.84 5.85
CA GLU A 433 1.17 13.40 7.20
C GLU A 433 1.09 12.30 8.28
N THR A 434 0.30 11.27 8.02
CA THR A 434 0.11 10.10 8.88
C THR A 434 0.47 8.81 8.13
N GLU A 435 0.82 7.76 8.87
CA GLU A 435 1.15 6.45 8.29
C GLU A 435 -0.08 5.82 7.62
N GLY A 436 -1.27 5.92 8.23
CA GLY A 436 -2.50 5.42 7.62
C GLY A 436 -2.78 6.13 6.30
N ALA A 437 -2.59 7.44 6.22
CA ALA A 437 -2.77 8.18 4.97
C ALA A 437 -1.74 7.77 3.90
N ALA A 438 -0.49 7.50 4.30
CA ALA A 438 0.53 6.99 3.40
C ALA A 438 0.12 5.64 2.80
N GLN A 439 -0.34 4.70 3.63
CA GLN A 439 -0.81 3.37 3.22
C GLN A 439 -2.01 3.46 2.27
N ALA A 440 -2.98 4.30 2.62
CA ALA A 440 -4.17 4.51 1.79
C ALA A 440 -3.80 5.12 0.43
N THR A 441 -2.86 6.07 0.41
CA THR A 441 -2.38 6.68 -0.84
C THR A 441 -1.67 5.65 -1.71
N VAL A 442 -0.79 4.82 -1.14
CA VAL A 442 -0.11 3.73 -1.86
C VAL A 442 -1.12 2.78 -2.48
N GLN A 443 -2.07 2.29 -1.68
CA GLN A 443 -3.09 1.36 -2.16
C GLN A 443 -3.94 1.97 -3.28
N ALA A 444 -4.31 3.25 -3.15
CA ALA A 444 -5.07 3.97 -4.17
C ALA A 444 -4.28 4.07 -5.48
N VAL A 445 -3.01 4.53 -5.46
CA VAL A 445 -2.24 4.68 -6.69
C VAL A 445 -1.83 3.34 -7.32
N GLU A 446 -1.60 2.31 -6.51
CA GLU A 446 -1.30 0.97 -7.03
C GLU A 446 -2.50 0.36 -7.76
N SER A 447 -3.72 0.64 -7.27
CA SER A 447 -4.96 0.18 -7.92
C SER A 447 -5.20 0.79 -9.32
N LEU A 448 -4.50 1.87 -9.66
CA LEU A 448 -4.53 2.49 -10.99
C LEU A 448 -3.61 1.76 -12.01
N SER A 449 -2.85 0.76 -11.59
CA SER A 449 -1.97 0.01 -12.49
C SER A 449 -2.79 -0.79 -13.51
N THR A 450 -2.38 -0.72 -14.77
CA THR A 450 -2.97 -1.47 -15.89
C THR A 450 -1.94 -2.40 -16.52
N GLU A 451 -2.34 -3.19 -17.51
CA GLU A 451 -1.41 -4.04 -18.27
C GLU A 451 -0.38 -3.23 -19.07
N LEU A 452 -0.71 -1.99 -19.45
CA LEU A 452 0.14 -1.12 -20.27
C LEU A 452 1.02 -0.18 -19.44
N VAL A 453 0.53 0.27 -18.28
CA VAL A 453 1.26 1.18 -17.38
C VAL A 453 1.20 0.67 -15.95
N ARG A 454 2.36 0.49 -15.33
CA ARG A 454 2.50 0.02 -13.96
C ARG A 454 2.98 1.16 -13.05
N VAL A 455 2.31 1.31 -11.91
CA VAL A 455 2.77 2.17 -10.82
C VAL A 455 3.70 1.35 -9.92
N ASN A 456 4.86 1.92 -9.58
CA ASN A 456 5.78 1.32 -8.63
C ASN A 456 6.12 2.33 -7.53
N VAL A 457 5.78 2.01 -6.28
CA VAL A 457 6.14 2.86 -5.14
C VAL A 457 7.53 2.45 -4.65
N VAL A 458 8.52 3.29 -4.96
CA VAL A 458 9.93 3.07 -4.58
C VAL A 458 10.12 3.25 -3.07
N PHE A 459 9.41 4.21 -2.49
CA PHE A 459 9.48 4.51 -1.07
C PHE A 459 8.20 5.17 -0.58
N GLN A 460 7.80 4.76 0.61
CA GLN A 460 6.71 5.35 1.39
C GLN A 460 7.27 5.82 2.73
N GLY A 461 6.87 7.00 3.18
CA GLY A 461 7.19 7.44 4.54
C GLY A 461 6.31 8.55 5.07
N VAL A 462 6.48 8.86 6.36
CA VAL A 462 5.70 9.88 7.06
C VAL A 462 6.51 11.16 7.25
N GLY A 463 5.82 12.30 7.25
CA GLY A 463 6.36 13.61 7.53
C GLY A 463 6.79 14.40 6.29
N ALA A 464 7.34 15.59 6.54
CA ALA A 464 7.74 16.54 5.49
C ALA A 464 8.76 15.94 4.50
N ILE A 465 8.74 16.44 3.26
CA ILE A 465 9.67 16.02 2.20
C ILE A 465 11.06 16.62 2.47
N THR A 466 12.06 15.75 2.50
CA THR A 466 13.45 16.04 2.85
C THR A 466 14.40 15.87 1.65
N GLU A 467 15.63 16.36 1.78
CA GLU A 467 16.68 16.21 0.76
C GLU A 467 16.96 14.73 0.42
N ASN A 468 16.84 13.83 1.40
CA ASN A 468 17.03 12.39 1.19
C ASN A 468 15.97 11.81 0.26
N ASP A 469 14.71 12.25 0.41
CA ASP A 469 13.60 11.81 -0.45
C ASP A 469 13.85 12.27 -1.91
N ILE A 470 14.38 13.48 -2.10
CA ILE A 470 14.74 14.01 -3.43
C ILE A 470 15.93 13.25 -4.03
N ASN A 471 16.94 12.93 -3.25
CA ASN A 471 18.09 12.15 -3.72
C ASN A 471 17.67 10.75 -4.15
N LEU A 472 16.78 10.11 -3.37
CA LEU A 472 16.21 8.82 -3.73
C LEU A 472 15.41 8.92 -5.03
N ALA A 473 14.55 9.93 -5.15
CA ALA A 473 13.75 10.16 -6.35
C ALA A 473 14.63 10.44 -7.57
N THR A 474 15.74 11.17 -7.40
CA THR A 474 16.71 11.41 -8.48
C THR A 474 17.34 10.10 -8.95
N ALA A 475 17.74 9.24 -8.03
CA ALA A 475 18.36 7.95 -8.36
C ALA A 475 17.38 7.00 -9.07
N ALA A 476 16.11 7.00 -8.66
CA ALA A 476 15.06 6.15 -9.24
C ALA A 476 14.32 6.79 -10.41
N SER A 477 14.62 8.05 -10.79
CA SER A 477 13.81 8.84 -11.73
C SER A 477 12.32 8.92 -11.36
N ALA A 478 12.04 8.96 -10.05
CA ALA A 478 10.69 8.92 -9.50
C ALA A 478 10.08 10.31 -9.33
N ILE A 479 8.74 10.38 -9.35
CA ILE A 479 7.98 11.57 -8.98
C ILE A 479 7.73 11.54 -7.47
N VAL A 480 7.91 12.68 -6.80
CA VAL A 480 7.65 12.80 -5.36
C VAL A 480 6.25 13.33 -5.12
N LEU A 481 5.40 12.55 -4.45
CA LEU A 481 4.05 12.90 -4.06
C LEU A 481 4.00 13.18 -2.55
N GLY A 482 3.51 14.36 -2.17
CA GLY A 482 3.26 14.76 -0.79
C GLY A 482 1.77 14.84 -0.50
N PHE A 483 1.27 14.09 0.48
CA PHE A 483 -0.13 14.13 0.91
C PHE A 483 -0.26 14.70 2.33
N GLY A 484 -0.85 15.88 2.46
CA GLY A 484 -0.93 16.62 3.74
C GLY A 484 0.42 17.13 4.24
N VAL A 485 1.47 17.06 3.41
CA VAL A 485 2.83 17.46 3.80
C VAL A 485 3.45 18.46 2.85
N GLN A 486 4.34 19.28 3.41
CA GLN A 486 5.07 20.30 2.69
C GLN A 486 6.54 19.88 2.53
N ALA A 487 7.12 20.27 1.40
CA ALA A 487 8.55 20.14 1.18
C ALA A 487 9.32 21.19 1.97
N SER A 488 10.45 20.76 2.53
CA SER A 488 11.40 21.70 3.13
C SER A 488 12.02 22.61 2.05
N ALA A 489 12.41 23.82 2.43
CA ALA A 489 12.99 24.80 1.49
C ALA A 489 14.22 24.24 0.75
N ASN A 490 15.06 23.46 1.44
CA ASN A 490 16.21 22.82 0.82
C ASN A 490 15.82 21.69 -0.14
N ALA A 491 14.79 20.90 0.20
CA ALA A 491 14.30 19.84 -0.68
C ALA A 491 13.74 20.42 -1.99
N GLY A 492 12.97 21.53 -1.92
CA GLY A 492 12.49 22.23 -3.11
C GLY A 492 13.63 22.72 -4.00
N ALA A 493 14.62 23.42 -3.43
CA ALA A 493 15.77 23.91 -4.17
C ALA A 493 16.63 22.78 -4.79
N LEU A 494 16.71 21.62 -4.14
CA LEU A 494 17.42 20.45 -4.65
C LEU A 494 16.64 19.76 -5.78
N ALA A 495 15.31 19.73 -5.69
CA ALA A 495 14.46 19.17 -6.72
C ALA A 495 14.53 19.99 -8.01
N ASP A 496 14.52 21.32 -7.92
CA ASP A 496 14.70 22.22 -9.08
C ASP A 496 16.05 22.02 -9.76
N GLN A 497 17.11 21.77 -8.98
CA GLN A 497 18.46 21.52 -9.51
C GLN A 497 18.58 20.17 -10.22
N ASN A 498 17.93 19.13 -9.70
CA ASN A 498 18.00 17.77 -10.24
C ASN A 498 16.87 17.44 -11.21
N GLY A 499 15.92 18.36 -11.44
CA GLY A 499 14.77 18.15 -12.31
C GLY A 499 13.74 17.15 -11.75
N VAL A 500 13.69 16.97 -10.43
CA VAL A 500 12.71 16.09 -9.78
C VAL A 500 11.38 16.82 -9.61
N GLN A 501 10.27 16.19 -10.04
CA GLN A 501 8.94 16.76 -9.83
C GLN A 501 8.45 16.48 -8.42
N ILE A 502 8.15 17.54 -7.67
CA ILE A 502 7.44 17.47 -6.39
C ILE A 502 6.00 17.91 -6.63
N ARG A 503 5.04 17.06 -6.27
CA ARG A 503 3.60 17.40 -6.30
C ARG A 503 3.01 17.22 -4.91
N GLN A 504 2.23 18.18 -4.47
CA GLN A 504 1.70 18.23 -3.11
C GLN A 504 0.19 18.40 -3.17
N TYR A 505 -0.51 17.59 -2.38
CA TYR A 505 -1.97 17.57 -2.33
C TYR A 505 -2.42 17.58 -0.88
N SER A 506 -3.59 18.17 -0.66
CA SER A 506 -4.28 18.10 0.63
C SER A 506 -5.55 17.25 0.55
N ILE A 507 -5.96 16.85 -0.67
CA ILE A 507 -7.16 16.07 -0.95
C ILE A 507 -6.76 14.86 -1.79
N ILE A 508 -7.14 13.66 -1.36
CA ILE A 508 -6.67 12.42 -2.00
C ILE A 508 -7.21 12.25 -3.42
N TYR A 509 -8.41 12.77 -3.73
CA TYR A 509 -8.98 12.73 -5.09
C TYR A 509 -8.14 13.50 -6.11
N GLU A 510 -7.68 14.70 -5.75
CA GLU A 510 -6.82 15.50 -6.61
C GLU A 510 -5.50 14.78 -6.91
N LEU A 511 -4.97 14.06 -5.91
CA LEU A 511 -3.79 13.22 -6.06
C LEU A 511 -4.04 12.07 -7.04
N ILE A 512 -5.12 11.31 -6.84
CA ILE A 512 -5.48 10.18 -7.69
C ILE A 512 -5.68 10.65 -9.14
N GLU A 513 -6.48 11.70 -9.36
CA GLU A 513 -6.77 12.23 -10.69
C GLU A 513 -5.51 12.73 -11.42
N ASP A 514 -4.57 13.37 -10.70
CA ASP A 514 -3.32 13.82 -11.30
C ASP A 514 -2.35 12.66 -11.60
N VAL A 515 -2.37 11.61 -10.79
CA VAL A 515 -1.63 10.37 -11.09
C VAL A 515 -2.24 9.69 -12.31
N GLU A 516 -3.57 9.55 -12.40
CA GLU A 516 -4.26 9.03 -13.59
C GLU A 516 -3.89 9.79 -14.86
N LYS A 517 -3.92 11.13 -14.83
CA LYS A 517 -3.47 11.98 -15.95
C LYS A 517 -2.01 11.75 -16.31
N THR A 518 -1.16 11.49 -15.33
CA THR A 518 0.26 11.21 -15.55
C THR A 518 0.45 9.86 -16.21
N LEU A 519 -0.31 8.84 -15.81
CA LEU A 519 -0.30 7.52 -16.43
C LEU A 519 -0.83 7.60 -17.87
N ALA A 520 -1.93 8.32 -18.09
CA ALA A 520 -2.50 8.56 -19.42
C ALA A 520 -1.52 9.28 -20.36
N GLY A 521 -0.79 10.28 -19.87
CA GLY A 521 0.24 10.98 -20.65
C GLY A 521 1.47 10.13 -21.01
N ARG A 522 1.64 8.95 -20.39
CA ARG A 522 2.71 7.99 -20.70
C ARG A 522 2.26 6.89 -21.66
N LEU A 523 0.96 6.75 -21.90
CA LEU A 523 0.43 5.82 -22.90
C LEU A 523 0.83 6.30 -24.29
N GLN A 524 1.31 5.37 -25.12
CA GLN A 524 1.47 5.63 -26.54
C GLN A 524 0.08 5.64 -27.19
N PRO A 525 -0.23 6.58 -28.10
CA PRO A 525 -1.48 6.54 -28.83
C PRO A 525 -1.57 5.23 -29.63
N GLU A 526 -2.72 4.57 -29.55
CA GLU A 526 -3.04 3.44 -30.41
C GLU A 526 -3.40 3.96 -31.80
N LEU A 527 -2.81 3.36 -32.83
CA LEU A 527 -3.19 3.61 -34.21
C LEU A 527 -4.47 2.80 -34.49
N VAL A 528 -5.62 3.47 -34.46
CA VAL A 528 -6.90 2.86 -34.77
C VAL A 528 -7.19 3.06 -36.26
N GLU A 529 -7.49 1.97 -36.96
CA GLU A 529 -7.90 2.03 -38.36
C GLU A 529 -9.38 2.39 -38.45
N ILE A 530 -9.68 3.57 -39.00
CA ILE A 530 -11.05 4.02 -39.26
C ILE A 530 -11.38 3.78 -40.73
N ILE A 531 -12.51 3.12 -40.97
CA ILE A 531 -13.03 2.88 -42.32
C ILE A 531 -13.78 4.14 -42.78
N ASP A 532 -13.22 4.81 -43.78
CA ASP A 532 -13.79 6.04 -44.35
C ASP A 532 -14.99 5.76 -45.26
N GLY A 533 -14.94 4.66 -46.01
CA GLY A 533 -16.01 4.32 -46.94
C GLY A 533 -15.77 3.06 -47.74
N ARG A 534 -16.84 2.55 -48.34
CA ARG A 534 -16.87 1.31 -49.13
C ARG A 534 -17.44 1.57 -50.51
N LEU A 535 -16.71 1.17 -51.54
CA LEU A 535 -17.10 1.29 -52.94
C LEU A 535 -17.25 -0.09 -53.57
N GLU A 536 -18.40 -0.35 -54.16
CA GLU A 536 -18.66 -1.56 -54.93
C GLU A 536 -18.36 -1.32 -56.42
N VAL A 537 -17.49 -2.14 -57.00
CA VAL A 537 -17.03 -1.97 -58.38
C VAL A 537 -18.07 -2.52 -59.34
N ARG A 538 -18.64 -1.65 -60.19
CA ARG A 538 -19.65 -2.00 -61.21
C ARG A 538 -19.10 -2.08 -62.62
N GLY A 539 -17.97 -1.44 -62.88
CA GLY A 539 -17.33 -1.43 -64.20
C GLY A 539 -15.84 -1.17 -64.10
N VAL A 540 -15.08 -1.77 -65.03
CA VAL A 540 -13.64 -1.53 -65.13
C VAL A 540 -13.34 -0.99 -66.52
N PHE A 541 -12.89 0.26 -66.57
CA PHE A 541 -12.60 0.99 -67.79
C PHE A 541 -11.09 1.16 -67.96
N ARG A 542 -10.63 1.22 -69.20
CA ARG A 542 -9.23 1.51 -69.54
C ARG A 542 -9.19 2.77 -70.38
N THR A 543 -8.35 3.73 -69.98
CA THR A 543 -8.11 4.95 -70.76
C THR A 543 -6.92 4.76 -71.70
N GLU A 544 -6.80 5.65 -72.70
CA GLU A 544 -5.73 5.65 -73.71
C GLU A 544 -4.31 5.70 -73.12
N ARG A 545 -4.17 6.22 -71.89
CA ARG A 545 -2.90 6.28 -71.14
C ARG A 545 -2.61 5.02 -70.31
N SER A 546 -3.28 3.90 -70.58
CA SER A 546 -3.14 2.63 -69.83
C SER A 546 -3.49 2.70 -68.33
N LEU A 547 -4.17 3.75 -67.88
CA LEU A 547 -4.70 3.86 -66.52
C LEU A 547 -6.04 3.12 -66.43
N LYS A 548 -6.16 2.23 -65.44
CA LYS A 548 -7.41 1.51 -65.14
C LYS A 548 -8.27 2.39 -64.23
N ILE A 549 -9.49 2.66 -64.67
CA ILE A 549 -10.50 3.39 -63.90
C ILE A 549 -11.55 2.39 -63.44
N PHE A 550 -11.74 2.28 -62.14
CA PHE A 550 -12.76 1.43 -61.53
C PHE A 550 -14.01 2.29 -61.31
N GLY A 551 -15.03 2.08 -62.15
CA GLY A 551 -16.34 2.71 -61.98
C GLY A 551 -17.14 1.94 -60.95
N GLY A 552 -17.57 2.60 -59.88
CA GLY A 552 -18.32 1.98 -58.81
C GLY A 552 -19.23 2.94 -58.09
N MET A 553 -20.06 2.39 -57.21
CA MET A 553 -20.95 3.17 -56.36
C MET A 553 -20.44 3.12 -54.93
N VAL A 554 -20.37 4.27 -54.26
CA VAL A 554 -20.07 4.33 -52.84
C VAL A 554 -21.30 3.83 -52.08
N THR A 555 -21.15 2.69 -51.42
CA THR A 555 -22.22 2.03 -50.65
C THR A 555 -22.35 2.67 -49.27
N GLU A 556 -21.24 2.92 -48.60
CA GLU A 556 -21.18 3.44 -47.24
C GLU A 556 -20.02 4.45 -47.12
N GLY A 557 -20.19 5.44 -46.26
CA GLY A 557 -19.15 6.44 -45.97
C GLY A 557 -18.81 7.37 -47.14
N GLN A 558 -17.53 7.74 -47.24
CA GLN A 558 -17.00 8.67 -48.23
C GLN A 558 -15.64 8.19 -48.75
N MET A 559 -15.46 8.22 -50.07
CA MET A 559 -14.17 7.94 -50.70
C MET A 559 -13.44 9.26 -50.93
N ALA A 560 -12.25 9.45 -50.33
CA ALA A 560 -11.43 10.65 -50.51
C ALA A 560 -10.24 10.42 -51.47
N ASP A 561 -9.84 11.44 -52.23
CA ASP A 561 -8.65 11.37 -53.09
C ASP A 561 -7.38 11.21 -52.22
N GLY A 562 -6.51 10.27 -52.58
CA GLY A 562 -5.29 9.99 -51.80
C GLY A 562 -5.47 9.07 -50.57
N ALA A 563 -6.67 8.56 -50.27
CA ALA A 563 -6.89 7.61 -49.16
C ALA A 563 -6.22 6.25 -49.43
N GLN A 564 -5.84 5.55 -48.35
CA GLN A 564 -5.43 4.15 -48.44
C GLN A 564 -6.65 3.27 -48.68
N VAL A 565 -6.49 2.22 -49.48
CA VAL A 565 -7.59 1.33 -49.84
C VAL A 565 -7.22 -0.15 -49.75
N ARG A 566 -8.19 -0.96 -49.35
CA ARG A 566 -8.16 -2.43 -49.36
C ARG A 566 -9.13 -2.95 -50.40
N HIS A 567 -8.68 -3.91 -51.18
CA HIS A 567 -9.48 -4.55 -52.21
C HIS A 567 -9.89 -5.94 -51.73
N PHE A 568 -11.19 -6.15 -51.61
CA PHE A 568 -11.82 -7.40 -51.20
C PHE A 568 -12.56 -8.05 -52.37
N ARG A 569 -12.58 -9.38 -52.37
CA ARG A 569 -13.44 -10.21 -53.23
C ARG A 569 -13.97 -11.35 -52.39
N GLU A 570 -15.29 -11.54 -52.36
CA GLU A 570 -15.92 -12.58 -51.54
C GLU A 570 -15.40 -12.55 -50.08
N GLU A 571 -15.24 -11.33 -49.53
CA GLU A 571 -14.71 -11.05 -48.18
C GLU A 571 -13.21 -11.36 -47.96
N GLU A 572 -12.48 -11.87 -48.96
CA GLU A 572 -11.04 -12.11 -48.87
C GLU A 572 -10.22 -10.87 -49.30
N LEU A 573 -9.24 -10.45 -48.48
CA LEU A 573 -8.34 -9.34 -48.79
C LEU A 573 -7.36 -9.74 -49.91
N ILE A 574 -7.55 -9.19 -51.11
CA ILE A 574 -6.70 -9.51 -52.27
C ILE A 574 -5.41 -8.69 -52.27
N GLN A 575 -5.51 -7.38 -51.95
CA GLN A 575 -4.41 -6.43 -51.99
C GLN A 575 -4.76 -5.11 -51.28
N THR A 576 -3.72 -4.35 -50.93
CA THR A 576 -3.82 -2.96 -50.45
C THR A 576 -3.24 -2.01 -51.51
N GLY A 577 -3.70 -0.76 -51.50
CA GLY A 577 -3.27 0.26 -52.45
C GLY A 577 -3.61 1.66 -51.97
N ARG A 578 -3.45 2.64 -52.86
CA ARG A 578 -3.79 4.05 -52.61
C ARG A 578 -4.54 4.63 -53.79
N ILE A 579 -5.54 5.47 -53.50
CA ILE A 579 -6.26 6.22 -54.53
C ILE A 579 -5.33 7.28 -55.12
N SER A 580 -5.21 7.29 -56.44
CA SER A 580 -4.39 8.23 -57.21
C SER A 580 -5.20 9.41 -57.76
N ALA A 581 -6.47 9.17 -58.09
CA ALA A 581 -7.42 10.17 -58.55
C ALA A 581 -8.84 9.65 -58.39
N LEU A 582 -9.73 10.56 -57.99
CA LEU A 582 -11.18 10.34 -57.93
C LEU A 582 -11.88 11.26 -58.94
N GLN A 583 -12.78 10.71 -59.74
CA GLN A 583 -13.50 11.46 -60.77
C GLN A 583 -14.99 11.16 -60.71
N ARG A 584 -15.82 12.17 -60.99
CA ARG A 584 -17.26 12.01 -61.18
C ARG A 584 -17.62 12.60 -62.53
N PHE A 585 -18.15 11.76 -63.43
CA PHE A 585 -18.31 12.09 -64.84
C PHE A 585 -16.98 12.51 -65.49
N GLN A 586 -16.80 13.80 -65.80
CA GLN A 586 -15.58 14.35 -66.40
C GLN A 586 -14.75 15.21 -65.42
N ASP A 587 -15.29 15.46 -64.22
CA ASP A 587 -14.68 16.35 -63.25
C ASP A 587 -13.90 15.58 -62.18
N ARG A 588 -12.72 16.07 -61.83
CA ARG A 588 -11.94 15.54 -60.71
C ARG A 588 -12.50 16.09 -59.40
N VAL A 589 -12.76 15.20 -58.45
CA VAL A 589 -13.40 15.54 -57.18
C VAL A 589 -12.50 15.11 -56.01
N ASN A 590 -12.51 15.87 -54.92
CA ASN A 590 -11.70 15.56 -53.75
C ASN A 590 -12.30 14.43 -52.91
N SER A 591 -13.62 14.27 -52.94
CA SER A 591 -14.32 13.22 -52.22
C SER A 591 -15.69 12.92 -52.82
N VAL A 592 -16.17 11.68 -52.62
CA VAL A 592 -17.49 11.21 -53.07
C VAL A 592 -18.18 10.49 -51.93
N ALA A 593 -19.37 10.96 -51.56
CA ALA A 593 -20.19 10.40 -50.48
C ALA A 593 -21.01 9.19 -50.95
N ALA A 594 -21.53 8.43 -49.97
CA ALA A 594 -22.42 7.30 -50.17
C ALA A 594 -23.63 7.65 -51.07
N GLY A 595 -24.05 6.68 -51.87
CA GLY A 595 -25.17 6.80 -52.82
C GLY A 595 -24.81 7.44 -54.17
N PHE A 596 -23.57 7.91 -54.36
CA PHE A 596 -23.10 8.45 -55.62
C PHE A 596 -22.13 7.52 -56.35
N GLU A 597 -22.21 7.54 -57.69
CA GLU A 597 -21.26 6.84 -58.56
C GLU A 597 -20.01 7.68 -58.80
N CYS A 598 -18.85 7.03 -58.83
CA CYS A 598 -17.58 7.65 -59.16
C CYS A 598 -16.64 6.70 -59.91
N GLY A 599 -15.69 7.30 -60.64
CA GLY A 599 -14.54 6.64 -61.21
C GLY A 599 -13.35 6.76 -60.26
N LEU A 600 -12.88 5.63 -59.74
CA LEU A 600 -11.75 5.53 -58.85
C LEU A 600 -10.53 5.00 -59.61
N SER A 601 -9.44 5.78 -59.62
CA SER A 601 -8.15 5.34 -60.11
C SER A 601 -7.26 5.01 -58.91
N ALA A 602 -6.88 3.75 -58.73
CA ALA A 602 -6.05 3.32 -57.62
C ALA A 602 -4.85 2.49 -58.10
N ASN A 603 -3.76 2.57 -57.33
CA ASN A 603 -2.52 1.84 -57.60
C ASN A 603 -2.63 0.37 -57.18
N LEU A 604 -3.47 -0.38 -57.90
CA LEU A 604 -3.75 -1.78 -57.64
C LEU A 604 -3.01 -2.67 -58.66
N ARG A 605 -2.16 -3.57 -58.19
CA ARG A 605 -1.32 -4.44 -59.05
C ARG A 605 -2.12 -5.62 -59.60
N ARG A 606 -3.01 -6.20 -58.78
CA ARG A 606 -3.88 -7.33 -59.17
C ARG A 606 -5.14 -6.84 -59.89
N VAL A 607 -5.76 -7.74 -60.65
CA VAL A 607 -6.95 -7.45 -61.46
C VAL A 607 -8.19 -7.34 -60.57
N VAL A 608 -8.81 -6.16 -60.57
CA VAL A 608 -10.13 -5.88 -60.00
C VAL A 608 -11.21 -6.33 -60.99
N ARG A 609 -12.27 -6.96 -60.49
CA ARG A 609 -13.42 -7.45 -61.24
C ARG A 609 -14.69 -6.70 -60.82
N ILE A 610 -15.73 -6.83 -61.65
CA ILE A 610 -17.07 -6.35 -61.32
C ILE A 610 -17.59 -7.18 -60.15
N GLY A 611 -18.16 -6.53 -59.14
CA GLY A 611 -18.62 -7.14 -57.88
C GLY A 611 -17.58 -7.13 -56.75
N ASP A 612 -16.35 -6.67 -57.00
CA ASP A 612 -15.34 -6.51 -55.95
C ASP A 612 -15.63 -5.27 -55.08
N VAL A 613 -15.23 -5.29 -53.81
CA VAL A 613 -15.41 -4.17 -52.86
C VAL A 613 -14.06 -3.51 -52.58
N ILE A 614 -14.02 -2.18 -52.64
CA ILE A 614 -12.86 -1.37 -52.31
C ILE A 614 -13.20 -0.56 -51.06
N GLU A 615 -12.51 -0.82 -49.97
CA GLU A 615 -12.68 -0.15 -48.68
C GLU A 615 -11.57 0.88 -48.50
N ALA A 616 -11.92 2.15 -48.25
CA ALA A 616 -10.98 3.19 -47.87
C ALA A 616 -10.83 3.25 -46.35
N PHE A 617 -9.59 3.40 -45.89
CA PHE A 617 -9.27 3.53 -44.47
C PHE A 617 -8.15 4.55 -44.26
N HIS A 618 -8.11 5.11 -43.05
CA HIS A 618 -6.97 5.84 -42.54
C HIS A 618 -6.66 5.39 -41.11
N GLU A 619 -5.42 5.61 -40.69
CA GLU A 619 -4.98 5.40 -39.32
C GLU A 619 -5.13 6.73 -38.58
N GLU A 620 -5.88 6.74 -37.48
CA GLU A 620 -5.96 7.87 -36.55
C GLU A 620 -5.28 7.49 -35.24
N GLU A 621 -4.46 8.40 -34.71
CA GLU A 621 -3.88 8.26 -33.37
C GLU A 621 -4.95 8.55 -32.33
N GLN A 622 -5.42 7.52 -31.62
CA GLN A 622 -6.32 7.66 -30.49
C GLN A 622 -5.60 7.28 -29.20
N LEU A 623 -5.77 8.07 -28.14
CA LEU A 623 -5.31 7.66 -26.82
C LEU A 623 -6.10 6.42 -26.40
N PRO A 624 -5.44 5.35 -25.92
CA PRO A 624 -6.17 4.21 -25.35
C PRO A 624 -7.06 4.73 -24.20
N GLY A 625 -8.34 4.39 -24.30
CA GLY A 625 -9.39 4.87 -23.41
C GLY A 625 -9.42 4.20 -22.04
#